data_AF-A0A4S0QAR9-F1
#
_entry.id   AF-A0A4S0QAR9-F1
#
_cell.length_a   1.000
_cell.length_b   1.000
_cell.length_c   1.000
_cell.angle_alpha   90.00
_cell.angle_beta   90.00
_cell.angle_gamma   90.00
#
_symmetry.space_group_name_H-M   'P 1'
#
loop_
_entity.id
_entity.type
_entity.pdbx_description
1 polymer ?
#
loop_
_entity_poly.entity_id
_entity_poly.type
_entity_poly.pdbx_seq_one_letter_code
_entity_poly.pdbx_strand_id
1 'polypeptide(L)' 'MSAASWESLQEATGPVSRETFERLVAFEQLFLKWNRSINLAAPSTLDDVWRRHILDSAQLVRIAPSATRWVDLGSGG' A
#
# COMPACT_ATOMS: atom_id res chain seq x y z
N MET A 1 4.29 8.29 11.58
CA MET A 1 3.19 9.08 10.99
C MET A 1 3.22 8.77 9.51
N SER A 2 2.11 8.29 8.91
CA SER A 2 2.13 7.84 7.52
C SER A 2 2.63 8.98 6.64
N ALA A 3 3.75 8.77 5.95
CA ALA A 3 4.32 9.79 5.05
C ALA A 3 3.36 10.10 3.88
N ALA A 4 2.37 9.25 3.61
CA ALA A 4 1.34 9.49 2.61
C ALA A 4 0.10 10.16 3.18
N SER A 5 -0.38 11.14 2.41
CA SER A 5 -1.65 11.81 2.62
C SER A 5 -2.78 11.08 1.91
N TRP A 6 -4.01 11.38 2.32
CA TRP A 6 -5.23 11.02 1.61
C TRP A 6 -5.20 11.42 0.12
N GLU A 7 -4.62 12.59 -0.18
CA GLU A 7 -4.52 13.14 -1.53
C GLU A 7 -3.68 12.25 -2.45
N SER A 8 -2.52 11.78 -1.99
CA SER A 8 -1.66 10.89 -2.80
C SER A 8 -2.35 9.57 -3.16
N LEU A 9 -3.20 9.05 -2.28
CA LEU A 9 -3.99 7.85 -2.58
C LEU A 9 -5.07 8.14 -3.64
N GLN A 10 -5.73 9.29 -3.55
CA GLN A 10 -6.73 9.69 -4.55
C GLN A 10 -6.10 9.94 -5.92
N GLU A 11 -4.88 10.48 -5.98
CA GLU A 11 -4.14 10.64 -7.22
C GLU A 11 -3.82 9.29 -7.88
N ALA A 12 -3.41 8.29 -7.07
CA ALA A 12 -3.07 6.95 -7.56
C ALA A 12 -4.31 6.14 -8.02
N THR A 13 -5.44 6.25 -7.30
CA THR A 13 -6.61 5.36 -7.49
C THR A 13 -7.83 6.02 -8.10
N GLY A 14 -7.94 7.35 -8.03
CA GLY A 14 -9.21 8.07 -8.19
C GLY A 14 -9.96 8.21 -6.86
N PRO A 15 -11.27 8.56 -6.89
CA PRO A 15 -12.07 8.67 -5.68
C PRO A 15 -12.09 7.36 -4.89
N VAL A 16 -11.65 7.42 -3.64
CA VAL A 16 -11.63 6.32 -2.68
C VAL A 16 -12.38 6.73 -1.42
N SER A 17 -12.85 5.78 -0.61
CA SER A 17 -13.57 6.04 0.65
C SER A 17 -12.60 6.23 1.83
N ARG A 18 -13.02 7.01 2.84
CA ARG A 18 -12.18 7.29 4.03
C ARG A 18 -11.83 6.01 4.78
N GLU A 19 -12.80 5.10 4.87
CA GLU A 19 -12.65 3.79 5.49
C GLU A 19 -11.57 2.95 4.79
N THR A 20 -11.44 3.07 3.46
CA THR A 20 -10.40 2.36 2.70
C THR A 20 -9.01 2.91 3.02
N PHE A 21 -8.86 4.23 3.12
CA PHE A 21 -7.60 4.83 3.56
C PHE A 21 -7.23 4.43 4.99
N GLU A 22 -8.19 4.45 5.92
CA GLU A 22 -7.96 4.01 7.30
C GLU A 22 -7.50 2.54 7.37
N ARG A 23 -8.07 1.67 6.52
CA ARG A 23 -7.62 0.27 6.40
C ARG A 23 -6.19 0.15 5.86
N LEU A 24 -5.79 1.01 4.92
CA LEU A 24 -4.42 1.05 4.41
C LEU A 24 -3.42 1.59 5.46
N VAL A 25 -3.82 2.59 6.25
CA VAL A 25 -3.03 3.05 7.41
C VAL A 25 -2.88 1.93 8.44
N ALA A 26 -3.97 1.20 8.75
CA ALA A 26 -3.90 0.05 9.64
C ALA A 26 -3.01 -1.07 9.08
N PHE A 27 -3.04 -1.30 7.77
CA PHE A 27 -2.15 -2.23 7.09
C PHE A 27 -0.68 -1.83 7.22
N GLU A 28 -0.32 -0.56 7.01
CA GLU A 28 1.05 -0.06 7.23
C GLU A 28 1.52 -0.37 8.66
N GLN A 29 0.68 -0.12 9.67
CA GLN A 29 1.05 -0.42 11.07
C GLN A 29 1.27 -1.92 11.31
N LEU A 30 0.44 -2.77 10.69
CA LEU A 30 0.60 -4.22 10.77
C LEU A 30 1.88 -4.68 10.05
N PHE A 31 2.14 -4.14 8.86
CA PHE A 31 3.34 -4.40 8.08
C PHE A 31 4.59 -4.04 8.87
N LEU A 32 4.67 -2.82 9.42
CA LEU A 32 5.80 -2.36 10.23
C LEU A 32 5.99 -3.21 11.49
N LYS A 33 4.88 -3.65 12.12
CA LYS A 33 4.95 -4.56 13.26
C LYS A 33 5.64 -5.87 12.90
N TRP A 34 5.23 -6.52 11.81
CA TRP A 34 5.78 -7.80 11.38
C TRP A 34 7.17 -7.67 10.76
N ASN A 35 7.46 -6.55 10.10
CA ASN A 35 8.78 -6.30 9.53
C ASN A 35 9.89 -6.41 10.59
N ARG A 36 9.64 -5.92 11.81
CA ARG A 36 10.58 -6.04 12.93
C ARG A 36 10.88 -7.48 13.35
N SER A 37 9.99 -8.42 13.03
CA SER A 37 10.10 -9.82 13.45
C SER A 37 10.63 -10.73 12.34
N ILE A 38 10.30 -10.44 11.08
CA ILE A 38 10.58 -11.34 9.95
C ILE A 38 11.23 -10.66 8.73
N ASN A 39 11.57 -9.37 8.80
CA ASN A 39 12.27 -8.62 7.74
C ASN A 39 11.59 -8.72 6.36
N LEU A 40 10.38 -8.18 6.26
CA LEU A 40 9.60 -8.09 5.01
C LEU A 40 10.27 -7.14 4.00
N ALA A 41 10.78 -6.00 4.48
CA ALA A 41 11.55 -5.02 3.75
C ALA A 41 12.80 -4.59 4.53
N ALA A 42 13.80 -4.06 3.79
CA ALA A 42 15.02 -3.56 4.38
C ALA A 42 14.73 -2.41 5.37
N PRO A 43 15.41 -2.34 6.54
CA PRO A 43 15.19 -1.29 7.53
C PRO A 43 15.35 0.13 6.96
N SER A 44 16.29 0.32 6.03
CA SER A 44 16.56 1.60 5.38
C SER A 44 15.45 2.08 4.44
N THR A 45 14.46 1.23 4.13
CA THR A 45 13.36 1.56 3.20
C THR A 45 11.99 1.63 3.90
N LEU A 46 11.93 1.52 5.23
CA LEU A 46 10.64 1.48 5.93
C LEU A 46 9.89 2.81 5.90
N ASP A 47 10.59 3.92 5.80
CA ASP A 47 9.97 5.25 5.65
C ASP A 47 9.31 5.44 4.27
N ASP A 48 9.62 4.56 3.31
CA ASP A 48 9.14 4.60 1.93
C ASP A 48 7.96 3.63 1.67
N VAL A 49 7.46 2.93 2.69
CA VAL A 49 6.47 1.83 2.52
C VAL A 49 5.26 2.24 1.70
N TRP A 50 4.71 3.43 1.98
CA TRP A 50 3.57 3.93 1.22
C TRP A 50 3.87 4.13 -0.25
N ARG A 51 4.99 4.78 -0.57
CA ARG A 51 5.35 5.09 -1.96
C ARG A 51 5.67 3.82 -2.74
N ARG A 52 6.43 2.89 -2.13
CA ARG A 52 6.98 1.71 -2.81
C ARG A 52 6.07 0.51 -2.86
N HIS A 53 5.09 0.41 -1.96
CA HIS A 53 4.21 -0.76 -1.89
C HIS A 53 2.75 -0.37 -2.05
N ILE A 54 2.24 0.54 -1.21
CA ILE A 54 0.81 0.84 -1.18
C ILE A 54 0.38 1.62 -2.43
N LEU A 55 0.97 2.80 -2.66
CA LEU A 55 0.60 3.67 -3.78
C LEU A 55 0.96 3.05 -5.13
N ASP A 56 2.12 2.39 -5.22
CA ASP A 56 2.56 1.69 -6.43
C ASP A 56 1.55 0.60 -6.83
N SER A 57 1.13 -0.25 -5.88
CA SER A 57 0.10 -1.27 -6.13
C SER A 57 -1.27 -0.65 -6.44
N ALA A 58 -1.61 0.46 -5.78
CA ALA A 58 -2.91 1.11 -5.92
C ALA A 58 -3.15 1.66 -7.33
N GLN A 59 -2.09 1.99 -8.07
CA GLN A 59 -2.18 2.42 -9.49
C GLN A 59 -2.87 1.38 -10.38
N LEU A 60 -2.81 0.09 -10.02
CA LEU A 60 -3.46 -1.00 -10.77
C LEU A 60 -4.97 -0.78 -10.95
N VAL A 61 -5.62 -0.11 -9.99
CA VAL A 61 -7.06 0.25 -10.06
C VAL A 61 -7.35 1.08 -11.30
N ARG A 62 -6.46 2.01 -11.66
CA ARG A 62 -6.61 2.85 -12.85
C ARG A 62 -6.09 2.18 -14.12
N ILE A 63 -5.07 1.33 -14.01
CA ILE A 63 -4.46 0.64 -15.16
C ILE A 63 -5.42 -0.43 -15.72
N ALA A 64 -6.12 -1.16 -14.84
CA ALA A 64 -7.04 -2.22 -15.23
C ALA A 64 -8.38 -2.11 -14.48
N PRO A 65 -9.20 -1.08 -14.76
CA PRO A 65 -10.41 -0.78 -14.00
C PRO A 65 -11.51 -1.83 -14.12
N SER A 66 -11.47 -2.66 -15.17
CA SER A 66 -12.43 -3.75 -15.39
C SER A 66 -11.91 -5.11 -14.90
N ALA A 67 -10.69 -5.20 -14.37
CA ALA A 67 -10.13 -6.45 -13.89
C ALA A 67 -10.79 -6.85 -12.56
N THR A 68 -11.41 -8.03 -12.55
CA THR A 68 -12.11 -8.57 -11.37
C THR A 68 -11.39 -9.75 -10.74
N ARG A 69 -10.36 -10.28 -11.40
CA ARG A 69 -9.56 -11.41 -10.93
C ARG A 69 -8.09 -11.10 -11.15
N TRP A 70 -7.32 -11.26 -10.07
CA TRP A 70 -5.88 -11.05 -10.05
C TRP A 70 -5.20 -12.32 -9.55
N VAL A 71 -4.03 -12.58 -10.09
CA VAL A 71 -3.08 -13.54 -9.53
C VAL A 71 -1.83 -12.74 -9.15
N ASP A 72 -1.42 -12.86 -7.90
CA ASP A 72 -0.20 -12.24 -7.40
C ASP A 72 0.86 -13.34 -7.23
N LEU A 73 2.00 -13.16 -7.89
CA LEU A 73 3.08 -14.15 -7.95
C LEU A 73 4.36 -13.51 -7.42
N GLY A 74 4.84 -14.02 -6.29
CA GLY A 74 6.07 -13.53 -5.66
C GLY A 74 5.88 -12.31 -4.77
N SER A 75 4.68 -12.14 -4.17
CA SER A 75 4.35 -11.03 -3.27
C SER A 75 5.28 -10.89 -2.05
N GLY A 76 6.02 -11.95 -1.68
CA GLY A 76 6.80 -11.97 -0.44
C GLY A 76 5.92 -11.66 0.77
N GLY A 77 6.44 -10.85 1.70
CA GLY A 77 5.62 -10.05 2.59
C GLY A 77 6.06 -8.60 2.57
#